data_AF-A0A9P6LAL5-F1
#
_entry.id   AF-A0A9P6LAL5-F1
#
_cell.length_a   1.000
_cell.length_b   1.000
_cell.length_c   1.000
_cell.angle_alpha   90.00
_cell.angle_beta   90.00
_cell.angle_gamma   90.00
#
_symmetry.space_group_name_H-M   'P 1'
#
loop_
_entity.id
_entity.type
_entity.pdbx_description
1 polymer ?
#
loop_
_entity_poly.entity_id
_entity_poly.type
_entity_poly.pdbx_seq_one_letter_code
_entity_poly.pdbx_strand_id
1 'polypeptide(L)'
;MDQSAPLTVAKGTTLTTLAGGFLWGIHGTVKGVPALGLYASSAALSSGIAGVTFFGIREYLISPLFVSTFNTNQHIRQRRARSSDANAPVEPLSPPTFGEMRFTRIPDTATSGAIAGALLSSWKFGYRRALPGAVTSALFCATLQLIGNELGVQRVKYISRRQTPNQTTPAAEGSPSESWTQLLFRSIGFQRVAQDEYLSRLKRERDAYLVRIAELEKRAEEEKRKES
;
A
#
# COMPACT_ATOMS: atom_id res chain seq x y z
N MET A 1 -17.54 -8.03 19.19
CA MET A 1 -16.51 -8.30 18.15
C MET A 1 -16.82 -7.45 16.94
N ASP A 2 -15.81 -6.96 16.23
CA ASP A 2 -15.99 -6.17 15.01
C ASP A 2 -16.56 -7.08 13.91
N GLN A 3 -17.73 -6.74 13.35
CA GLN A 3 -18.34 -7.55 12.28
C GLN A 3 -17.47 -7.58 11.01
N SER A 4 -16.56 -6.60 10.85
CA SER A 4 -15.65 -6.53 9.71
C SER A 4 -14.37 -7.34 9.87
N ALA A 5 -14.12 -7.90 11.07
CA ALA A 5 -12.94 -8.70 11.38
C ALA A 5 -12.74 -9.90 10.42
N PRO A 6 -13.72 -10.80 10.20
CA PRO A 6 -13.52 -11.95 9.31
C PRO A 6 -13.22 -11.53 7.87
N LEU A 7 -13.85 -10.45 7.41
CA LEU A 7 -13.61 -9.90 6.07
C LEU A 7 -12.20 -9.32 5.94
N THR A 8 -11.71 -8.64 6.97
CA THR A 8 -10.36 -8.08 7.01
C THR A 8 -9.31 -9.18 7.00
N VAL A 9 -9.52 -10.22 7.81
CA VAL A 9 -8.65 -11.41 7.82
C VAL A 9 -8.64 -12.10 6.47
N ALA A 10 -9.82 -12.36 5.89
CA ALA A 10 -9.92 -12.99 4.57
C ALA A 10 -9.20 -12.19 3.48
N LYS A 11 -9.46 -10.87 3.39
CA LYS A 11 -8.79 -9.99 2.42
C LYS A 11 -7.28 -9.98 2.60
N GLY A 12 -6.81 -9.86 3.83
CA GLY A 12 -5.38 -9.88 4.17
C GLY A 12 -4.73 -11.19 3.74
N THR A 13 -5.32 -12.32 4.13
CA THR A 13 -4.85 -13.65 3.76
C THR A 13 -4.80 -13.87 2.25
N THR A 14 -5.87 -13.51 1.53
CA THR A 14 -5.91 -13.66 0.06
C THR A 14 -4.79 -12.84 -0.59
N LEU A 15 -4.60 -11.59 -0.16
CA LEU A 15 -3.52 -10.74 -0.68
C LEU A 15 -2.14 -11.34 -0.42
N THR A 16 -1.88 -11.81 0.81
CA THR A 16 -0.59 -12.43 1.16
C THR A 16 -0.34 -13.73 0.40
N THR A 17 -1.38 -14.53 0.19
CA THR A 17 -1.31 -15.78 -0.60
C THR A 17 -0.91 -15.48 -2.04
N LEU A 18 -1.59 -14.52 -2.68
CA LEU A 18 -1.31 -14.13 -4.06
C LEU A 18 0.08 -13.52 -4.21
N ALA A 19 0.45 -12.59 -3.32
CA ALA A 19 1.78 -11.98 -3.33
C ALA A 19 2.89 -13.01 -3.10
N GLY A 20 2.69 -13.94 -2.15
CA GLY A 20 3.65 -15.01 -1.86
C GLY A 20 3.85 -15.93 -3.07
N GLY A 21 2.77 -16.43 -3.66
CA GLY A 21 2.83 -17.26 -4.87
C GLY A 21 3.49 -16.53 -6.05
N PHE A 22 3.16 -15.25 -6.26
CA PHE A 22 3.71 -14.44 -7.33
C PHE A 22 5.22 -14.19 -7.18
N LEU A 23 5.67 -13.77 -5.99
CA LEU A 23 7.09 -13.49 -5.73
C LEU A 23 7.95 -14.75 -5.87
N TRP A 24 7.49 -15.88 -5.33
CA TRP A 24 8.19 -17.15 -5.45
C TRP A 24 8.12 -17.72 -6.87
N GLY A 25 7.05 -17.43 -7.62
CA GLY A 25 6.95 -17.70 -9.05
C GLY A 25 8.02 -16.94 -9.85
N ILE A 26 8.16 -15.62 -9.66
CA ILE A 26 9.22 -14.83 -10.30
C ILE A 26 10.61 -15.34 -9.92
N HIS A 27 10.83 -15.62 -8.63
CA HIS A 27 12.11 -16.16 -8.19
C HIS A 27 12.41 -17.53 -8.84
N GLY A 28 11.41 -18.39 -8.97
CA GLY A 28 11.52 -19.69 -9.62
C GLY A 28 11.82 -19.59 -11.12
N THR A 29 11.22 -18.63 -11.84
CA THR A 29 11.50 -18.40 -13.27
C THR A 29 12.92 -17.90 -13.47
N VAL A 30 13.37 -16.95 -12.65
CA VAL A 30 14.73 -16.40 -12.72
C VAL A 30 15.79 -17.48 -12.43
N LYS A 31 15.51 -18.42 -11.53
CA LYS A 31 16.44 -19.51 -11.19
C LYS A 31 16.31 -20.77 -12.05
N GLY A 32 15.38 -20.81 -13.01
CA GLY A 32 15.15 -21.99 -13.86
C GLY A 32 14.76 -23.25 -13.08
N VAL A 33 13.98 -23.09 -11.99
CA VAL A 33 13.60 -24.23 -11.14
C VAL A 33 12.62 -25.14 -11.89
N PRO A 34 12.84 -26.47 -11.96
CA PRO A 34 11.88 -27.39 -12.56
C PRO A 34 10.59 -27.42 -11.74
N ALA A 35 9.44 -27.61 -12.40
CA ALA A 35 8.11 -27.64 -11.78
C ALA A 35 7.70 -26.35 -11.05
N LEU A 36 7.86 -25.20 -11.73
CA LEU A 36 7.47 -23.86 -11.26
C LEU A 36 6.07 -23.81 -10.61
N GLY A 37 5.09 -24.52 -11.18
CA GLY A 37 3.72 -24.53 -10.68
C GLY A 37 3.58 -25.10 -9.27
N LEU A 38 4.28 -26.20 -8.96
CA LEU A 38 4.29 -26.81 -7.63
C LEU A 38 5.02 -25.94 -6.60
N TYR A 39 6.09 -25.28 -7.04
CA TYR A 39 6.85 -24.38 -6.18
C TYR A 39 6.06 -23.13 -5.83
N ALA A 40 5.41 -22.50 -6.81
CA ALA A 40 4.56 -21.32 -6.59
C ALA A 40 3.31 -21.66 -5.76
N SER A 41 2.68 -22.82 -5.98
CA SER A 41 1.49 -23.23 -5.21
C SER A 41 1.82 -23.58 -3.76
N SER A 42 2.94 -24.26 -3.49
CA SER A 42 3.39 -24.53 -2.11
C SER A 42 3.78 -23.24 -1.37
N ALA A 43 4.40 -22.29 -2.06
CA ALA A 43 4.66 -20.96 -1.54
C ALA A 43 3.37 -20.19 -1.25
N ALA A 44 2.38 -20.26 -2.14
CA ALA A 44 1.06 -19.65 -1.93
C ALA A 44 0.37 -20.26 -0.70
N LEU A 45 0.36 -21.60 -0.57
CA LEU A 45 -0.25 -22.27 0.58
C LEU A 45 0.43 -21.87 1.91
N SER A 46 1.76 -21.92 1.96
CA SER A 46 2.52 -21.58 3.17
C SER A 46 2.38 -20.09 3.54
N SER A 47 2.35 -19.20 2.55
CA SER A 47 2.06 -17.78 2.78
C SER A 47 0.61 -17.52 3.19
N GLY A 48 -0.35 -18.31 2.72
CA GLY A 48 -1.74 -18.29 3.17
C GLY A 48 -1.89 -18.68 4.64
N ILE A 49 -1.25 -19.78 5.07
CA ILE A 49 -1.23 -20.20 6.48
C ILE A 49 -0.60 -19.11 7.36
N ALA A 50 0.53 -18.53 6.91
CA ALA A 50 1.15 -17.42 7.62
C ALA A 50 0.23 -16.19 7.68
N GLY A 51 -0.47 -15.87 6.59
CA GLY A 51 -1.43 -14.78 6.50
C GLY A 51 -2.60 -14.95 7.48
N VAL A 52 -3.26 -16.11 7.47
CA VAL A 52 -4.37 -16.41 8.41
C VAL A 52 -3.90 -16.29 9.85
N THR A 53 -2.72 -16.83 10.17
CA THR A 53 -2.17 -16.79 11.53
C THR A 53 -1.92 -15.35 11.96
N PHE A 54 -1.22 -14.57 11.12
CA PHE A 54 -0.90 -13.16 11.38
C PHE A 54 -2.15 -12.29 11.53
N PHE A 55 -3.03 -12.28 10.53
CA PHE A 55 -4.23 -11.44 10.54
C PHE A 55 -5.24 -11.90 11.60
N GLY A 56 -5.33 -13.20 11.85
CA GLY A 56 -6.15 -13.76 12.93
C GLY A 56 -5.69 -13.27 14.30
N ILE A 57 -4.40 -13.41 14.62
CA ILE A 57 -3.83 -12.91 15.88
C ILE A 57 -4.02 -11.39 15.99
N ARG A 58 -3.74 -10.66 14.91
CA ARG A 58 -3.88 -9.20 14.90
C ARG A 58 -5.30 -8.76 15.23
N GLU A 59 -6.30 -9.28 14.52
CA GLU A 59 -7.68 -8.79 14.63
C GLU A 59 -8.42 -9.34 15.86
N TYR A 60 -8.18 -10.60 16.22
CA TYR A 60 -8.92 -11.27 17.30
C TYR A 60 -8.25 -11.18 18.68
N LEU A 61 -6.93 -11.03 18.75
CA LEU A 61 -6.21 -10.93 20.03
C LEU A 61 -5.66 -9.53 20.25
N ILE A 62 -4.83 -9.04 19.33
CA ILE A 62 -4.04 -7.82 19.56
C ILE A 62 -4.90 -6.56 19.48
N SER A 63 -5.69 -6.39 18.43
CA SER A 63 -6.53 -5.20 18.26
C SER A 63 -7.53 -4.97 19.40
N PRO A 64 -8.28 -5.96 19.92
CA PRO A 64 -9.14 -5.72 21.08
C PRO A 64 -8.32 -5.39 22.34
N LEU A 65 -7.19 -6.06 22.57
CA LEU A 65 -6.33 -5.81 23.73
C LEU A 65 -5.69 -4.41 23.70
N PHE A 66 -5.22 -3.96 22.55
CA PHE A 66 -4.64 -2.62 22.38
C PHE A 66 -5.70 -1.55 22.54
N VAL A 67 -6.85 -1.75 21.91
CA VAL A 67 -7.99 -0.86 22.04
C VAL A 67 -8.45 -0.78 23.49
N SER A 68 -8.46 -1.87 24.27
CA SER A 68 -8.89 -1.86 25.68
C SER A 68 -7.84 -1.25 26.62
N THR A 69 -6.56 -1.48 26.36
CA THR A 69 -5.46 -1.13 27.28
C THR A 69 -4.94 0.29 27.08
N PHE A 70 -4.89 0.78 25.84
CA PHE A 70 -4.28 2.08 25.53
C PHE A 70 -5.34 3.14 25.18
N ASN A 71 -5.33 4.26 25.90
CA ASN A 71 -6.18 5.43 25.64
C ASN A 71 -5.54 6.43 24.66
N THR A 72 -4.94 5.93 23.57
CA THR A 72 -4.40 6.83 22.53
C THR A 72 -5.54 7.44 21.72
N ASN A 73 -5.37 8.66 21.21
CA ASN A 73 -6.34 9.32 20.31
C ASN A 73 -6.79 8.42 19.15
N GLN A 74 -5.87 7.61 18.59
CA GLN A 74 -6.19 6.60 17.57
C GLN A 74 -7.18 5.53 18.07
N HIS A 75 -6.93 4.96 19.25
CA HIS A 75 -7.77 3.93 19.84
C HIS A 75 -9.13 4.48 20.25
N ILE A 76 -9.18 5.74 20.73
CA ILE A 76 -10.44 6.43 21.03
C ILE A 76 -11.27 6.58 19.75
N ARG A 77 -10.66 7.01 18.63
CA ARG A 77 -11.35 7.08 17.33
C ARG A 77 -11.85 5.72 16.89
N GLN A 78 -11.05 4.67 17.08
CA GLN A 78 -11.41 3.32 16.68
C GLN A 78 -12.53 2.74 17.56
N ARG A 79 -12.54 3.04 18.87
CA ARG A 79 -13.67 2.73 19.76
C ARG A 79 -14.93 3.43 19.28
N ARG A 80 -14.86 4.75 18.99
CA ARG A 80 -16.01 5.52 18.46
C ARG A 80 -16.49 4.99 17.11
N ALA A 81 -15.59 4.61 16.21
CA ALA A 81 -15.97 4.02 14.91
C ALA A 81 -16.64 2.65 15.04
N ARG A 82 -16.38 1.92 16.15
CA ARG A 82 -16.99 0.61 16.45
C ARG A 82 -18.28 0.74 17.25
N SER A 83 -18.33 1.68 18.18
CA SER A 83 -19.54 2.10 18.86
C SER A 83 -20.42 2.80 17.83
N SER A 84 -21.31 2.05 17.18
CA SER A 84 -22.31 2.59 16.23
C SER A 84 -23.36 3.49 16.91
N ASP A 85 -22.98 4.21 17.96
CA ASP A 85 -23.80 5.20 18.64
C ASP A 85 -23.83 6.47 17.77
N ALA A 86 -24.73 6.47 16.79
CA ALA A 86 -25.02 7.62 15.94
C ALA A 86 -25.43 8.88 16.74
N ASN A 87 -25.76 8.72 18.03
CA ASN A 87 -26.24 9.77 18.93
C ASN A 87 -25.21 10.24 19.96
N ALA A 88 -23.99 9.69 19.99
CA ALA A 88 -22.96 10.18 20.89
C ALA A 88 -22.55 11.62 20.46
N PRO A 89 -22.50 12.60 21.38
CA PRO A 89 -22.10 13.95 21.04
C PRO A 89 -20.72 13.93 20.37
N VAL A 90 -20.69 14.37 19.11
CA VAL A 90 -19.49 14.45 18.29
C VAL A 90 -18.64 15.59 18.84
N GLU A 91 -17.89 15.32 19.91
CA GLU A 91 -16.77 16.18 20.23
C GLU A 91 -15.83 16.19 19.01
N PRO A 92 -15.50 17.36 18.44
CA PRO A 92 -14.65 17.44 17.27
C PRO A 92 -13.25 17.02 17.69
N LEU A 93 -12.89 15.75 17.47
CA LEU A 93 -11.49 15.37 17.60
C LEU A 93 -10.69 16.17 16.59
N SER A 94 -9.59 16.75 17.06
CA SER A 94 -8.61 17.41 16.20
C SER A 94 -8.28 16.50 15.00
N PRO A 95 -8.18 17.05 13.78
CA PRO A 95 -7.82 16.26 12.60
C PRO A 95 -6.54 15.46 12.88
N PRO A 96 -6.43 14.21 12.40
CA PRO A 96 -5.26 13.39 12.68
C PRO A 96 -4.01 14.09 12.14
N THR A 97 -2.99 14.26 12.98
CA THR A 97 -1.71 14.83 12.53
C THR A 97 -1.04 13.86 11.56
N PHE A 98 -0.31 14.35 10.55
CA PHE A 98 0.41 13.47 9.61
C PHE A 98 1.37 12.49 10.30
N GLY A 99 1.98 12.91 11.42
CA GLY A 99 2.79 12.00 12.25
C GLY A 99 1.97 10.84 12.81
N GLU A 100 0.76 11.12 13.31
CA GLU A 100 -0.16 10.09 13.83
C GLU A 100 -0.56 9.11 12.72
N MET A 101 -0.85 9.61 11.51
CA MET A 101 -1.15 8.75 10.35
C MET A 101 0.00 7.79 10.00
N ARG A 102 1.25 8.24 10.10
CA ARG A 102 2.43 7.42 9.78
C ARG A 102 2.61 6.24 10.73
N PHE A 103 2.37 6.45 12.02
CA PHE A 103 2.55 5.42 13.04
C PHE A 103 1.27 4.65 13.37
N THR A 104 0.20 4.87 12.61
CA THR A 104 -1.10 4.21 12.82
C THR A 104 -0.96 2.69 12.66
N ARG A 105 -1.36 1.94 13.69
CA ARG A 105 -1.37 0.45 13.74
C ARG A 105 0.00 -0.23 13.60
N ILE A 106 1.11 0.50 13.61
CA ILE A 106 2.45 -0.11 13.62
C ILE A 106 2.65 -1.04 14.84
N PRO A 107 2.33 -0.64 16.09
CA PRO A 107 2.59 -1.52 17.23
C PRO A 107 1.76 -2.81 17.18
N ASP A 108 0.48 -2.73 16.79
CA ASP A 108 -0.40 -3.90 16.61
C ASP A 108 0.18 -4.87 15.57
N THR A 109 0.69 -4.32 14.46
CA THR A 109 1.26 -5.09 13.35
C THR A 109 2.60 -5.71 13.75
N ALA A 110 3.42 -5.00 14.51
CA ALA A 110 4.70 -5.49 15.01
C ALA A 110 4.50 -6.62 16.04
N THR A 111 3.58 -6.47 16.99
CA THR A 111 3.28 -7.48 18.01
C THR A 111 2.62 -8.72 17.42
N SER A 112 1.62 -8.56 16.54
CA SER A 112 1.04 -9.70 15.82
C SER A 112 2.06 -10.41 14.93
N GLY A 113 2.94 -9.65 14.28
CA GLY A 113 4.08 -10.16 13.52
C GLY A 113 4.98 -11.01 14.40
N ALA A 114 5.41 -10.47 15.55
CA ALA A 114 6.27 -11.15 16.49
C ALA A 114 5.70 -12.51 16.95
N ILE A 115 4.41 -12.53 17.33
CA ILE A 115 3.76 -13.75 17.80
C ILE A 115 3.63 -14.76 16.66
N ALA A 116 3.17 -14.33 15.48
CA ALA A 116 3.04 -15.21 14.33
C ALA A 116 4.39 -15.80 13.89
N GLY A 117 5.44 -14.96 13.82
CA GLY A 117 6.79 -15.41 13.48
C GLY A 117 7.40 -16.33 14.54
N ALA A 118 7.14 -16.07 15.82
CA ALA A 118 7.56 -16.97 16.90
C ALA A 118 6.90 -18.34 16.75
N LEU A 119 5.58 -18.38 16.53
CA LEU A 119 4.81 -19.62 16.35
C LEU A 119 5.29 -20.41 15.14
N LEU A 120 5.38 -19.77 13.97
CA LEU A 120 5.79 -20.44 12.73
C LEU A 120 7.25 -20.93 12.80
N SER A 121 8.16 -20.16 13.39
CA SER A 121 9.57 -20.56 13.54
C SER A 121 9.73 -21.69 14.55
N SER A 122 8.97 -21.66 15.65
CA SER A 122 8.96 -22.72 16.65
C SER A 122 8.41 -24.03 16.08
N TRP A 123 7.35 -23.92 15.26
CA TRP A 123 6.75 -25.08 14.63
C TRP A 123 7.68 -25.75 13.62
N LYS A 124 8.37 -24.96 12.79
CA LYS A 124 9.24 -25.50 11.73
C LYS A 124 10.63 -25.94 12.22
N PHE A 125 11.20 -25.23 13.20
CA PHE A 125 12.60 -25.39 13.58
C PHE A 125 12.84 -25.56 15.09
N GLY A 126 11.78 -25.68 15.89
CA GLY A 126 11.82 -25.82 17.34
C GLY A 126 11.96 -24.49 18.10
N TYR A 127 11.78 -24.56 19.42
CA TYR A 127 11.71 -23.39 20.32
C TYR A 127 12.94 -22.47 20.26
N ARG A 128 14.13 -23.01 19.99
CA ARG A 128 15.38 -22.23 19.90
C ARG A 128 15.35 -21.16 18.81
N ARG A 129 14.48 -21.30 17.79
CA ARG A 129 14.31 -20.30 16.71
C ARG A 129 13.09 -19.40 16.89
N ALA A 130 12.36 -19.51 18.00
CA ALA A 130 11.20 -18.67 18.27
C ALA A 130 11.55 -17.18 18.31
N LEU A 131 12.58 -16.83 19.10
CA LEU A 131 12.99 -15.45 19.33
C LEU A 131 13.48 -14.73 18.05
N PRO A 132 14.44 -15.28 17.26
CA PRO A 132 14.86 -14.62 16.02
C PRO A 132 13.70 -14.53 15.01
N GLY A 133 12.82 -15.54 14.97
CA GLY A 133 11.59 -15.52 14.18
C GLY A 133 10.66 -14.37 14.57
N ALA A 134 10.48 -14.15 15.87
CA ALA A 134 9.66 -13.07 16.41
C ALA A 134 10.21 -11.70 16.00
N VAL A 135 11.51 -11.48 16.20
CA VAL A 135 12.14 -10.18 15.93
C VAL A 135 12.11 -9.86 14.42
N THR A 136 12.50 -10.81 13.58
CA THR A 136 12.55 -10.61 12.13
C THR A 136 11.16 -10.35 11.53
N SER A 137 10.15 -11.12 11.94
CA SER A 137 8.77 -10.92 11.51
C SER A 137 8.18 -9.59 12.02
N ALA A 138 8.45 -9.21 13.27
CA ALA A 138 8.00 -7.93 13.83
C ALA A 138 8.55 -6.75 13.03
N LEU A 139 9.86 -6.75 12.74
CA LEU A 139 10.51 -5.72 11.95
C LEU A 139 9.96 -5.69 10.53
N PHE A 140 9.88 -6.84 9.87
CA PHE A 140 9.35 -6.94 8.51
C PHE A 140 7.92 -6.39 8.41
N CYS A 141 7.04 -6.81 9.32
CA CYS A 141 5.66 -6.35 9.39
C CYS A 141 5.57 -4.85 9.70
N ALA A 142 6.37 -4.33 10.63
CA ALA A 142 6.42 -2.91 10.95
C ALA A 142 6.88 -2.07 9.75
N THR A 143 7.90 -2.54 9.01
CA THR A 143 8.38 -1.88 7.79
C THR A 143 7.31 -1.84 6.71
N LEU A 144 6.62 -2.97 6.44
CA LEU A 144 5.53 -2.99 5.46
C LEU A 144 4.39 -2.06 5.84
N GLN A 145 4.01 -2.03 7.11
CA GLN A 145 2.95 -1.13 7.59
C GLN A 145 3.38 0.34 7.47
N LEU A 146 4.64 0.67 7.75
CA LEU A 146 5.18 2.02 7.57
C LEU A 146 5.13 2.45 6.11
N ILE A 147 5.53 1.59 5.17
CA ILE A 147 5.45 1.85 3.73
C ILE A 147 4.00 2.13 3.31
N GLY A 148 3.06 1.27 3.72
CA GLY A 148 1.63 1.46 3.41
C GLY A 148 1.08 2.76 3.99
N ASN A 149 1.46 3.11 5.22
CA ASN A 149 1.04 4.35 5.86
C ASN A 149 1.61 5.58 5.15
N GLU A 150 2.88 5.57 4.74
CA GLU A 150 3.49 6.69 4.00
C GLU A 150 2.85 6.88 2.63
N LEU A 151 2.53 5.79 1.90
CA LEU A 151 1.77 5.86 0.65
C LEU A 151 0.37 6.45 0.88
N GLY A 152 -0.29 6.10 1.97
CA GLY A 152 -1.57 6.69 2.37
C GLY A 152 -1.45 8.21 2.60
N VAL A 153 -0.44 8.64 3.36
CA VAL A 153 -0.16 10.06 3.60
C VAL A 153 0.13 10.80 2.30
N GLN A 154 0.92 10.22 1.39
CA GLN A 154 1.21 10.81 0.08
C GLN A 154 -0.05 10.95 -0.77
N ARG A 155 -0.93 9.95 -0.77
CA ARG A 155 -2.23 10.03 -1.46
C ARG A 155 -3.10 11.15 -0.91
N VAL A 156 -3.21 11.28 0.41
CA VAL A 156 -3.98 12.35 1.05
C VAL A 156 -3.40 13.71 0.68
N LYS A 157 -2.07 13.88 0.72
CA LYS A 157 -1.39 15.11 0.29
C LYS A 157 -1.60 15.42 -1.19
N TYR A 158 -1.65 14.39 -2.04
CA TYR A 158 -1.88 14.55 -3.47
C TYR A 158 -3.32 15.01 -3.75
N ILE A 159 -4.30 14.39 -3.09
CA ILE A 159 -5.72 14.77 -3.22
C ILE A 159 -5.96 16.17 -2.65
N SER A 160 -5.38 16.52 -1.50
CA SER A 160 -5.55 17.84 -0.90
C SER A 160 -4.99 18.94 -1.80
N ARG A 161 -3.83 18.73 -2.43
CA ARG A 161 -3.29 19.67 -3.43
C ARG A 161 -4.19 19.86 -4.64
N ARG A 162 -4.86 18.80 -5.09
CA ARG A 162 -5.81 18.88 -6.22
C ARG A 162 -7.11 19.58 -5.86
N GLN A 163 -7.54 19.50 -4.61
CA GLN A 163 -8.78 20.13 -4.14
C GLN A 163 -8.60 21.62 -3.80
N THR A 164 -7.38 22.10 -3.61
CA THR A 164 -7.08 23.51 -3.33
C THR A 164 -6.33 24.22 -4.47
N PRO A 165 -6.82 24.21 -5.73
CA PRO A 165 -6.12 24.85 -6.85
C PRO A 165 -6.06 26.39 -6.75
N ASN A 166 -6.85 27.02 -5.87
CA ASN A 166 -6.93 28.48 -5.72
C ASN A 166 -6.15 29.06 -4.53
N GLN A 167 -5.41 28.26 -3.75
CA GLN A 167 -4.43 28.82 -2.82
C GLN A 167 -3.09 28.95 -3.53
N THR A 168 -2.93 30.09 -4.19
CA THR A 168 -1.65 30.64 -4.64
C THR A 168 -0.78 30.86 -3.40
N THR A 169 -0.14 29.80 -2.90
CA THR A 169 0.92 29.95 -1.91
C THR A 169 2.05 30.71 -2.62
N PRO A 170 2.45 31.91 -2.14
CA PRO A 170 3.53 32.65 -2.76
C PRO A 170 4.77 31.77 -2.79
N ALA A 171 5.43 31.76 -3.94
CA ALA A 171 6.67 31.03 -4.17
C ALA A 171 7.72 31.47 -3.14
N ALA A 172 7.83 30.73 -2.04
CA ALA A 172 9.04 30.72 -1.27
C ALA A 172 10.06 29.96 -2.11
N GLU A 173 11.00 30.71 -2.69
CA GLU A 173 12.23 30.24 -3.35
C GLU A 173 13.13 29.50 -2.35
N GLY A 174 12.64 28.39 -1.80
CA GLY A 174 13.46 27.41 -1.10
C GLY A 174 13.87 26.36 -2.13
N SER A 175 15.15 26.32 -2.45
CA SER A 175 15.76 25.27 -3.26
C SER A 175 15.19 23.89 -2.86
N PRO A 176 14.74 23.06 -3.82
CA PRO A 176 14.10 21.80 -3.50
C PRO A 176 15.12 20.90 -2.83
N SER A 177 15.04 20.75 -1.50
CA SER A 177 15.77 19.70 -0.79
C SER A 177 15.34 18.38 -1.41
N GLU A 178 16.25 17.75 -2.17
CA GLU A 178 15.96 16.52 -2.88
C GLU A 178 15.38 15.51 -1.89
N SER A 179 14.14 15.08 -2.15
CA SER A 179 13.48 14.13 -1.27
C SER A 179 14.30 12.84 -1.31
N TRP A 180 14.58 12.23 -0.16
CA TRP A 180 15.33 10.98 -0.08
C TRP A 180 14.78 9.87 -1.00
N THR A 181 13.48 9.93 -1.31
CA THR A 181 12.84 9.08 -2.32
C THR A 181 13.36 9.31 -3.74
N GLN A 182 13.69 10.54 -4.13
CA GLN A 182 14.32 10.85 -5.43
C GLN A 182 15.72 10.25 -5.53
N LEU A 183 16.49 10.23 -4.43
CA LEU A 183 17.79 9.57 -4.40
C LEU A 183 17.63 8.05 -4.61
N LEU A 184 16.61 7.44 -3.99
CA LEU A 184 16.30 6.02 -4.18
C LEU A 184 15.78 5.70 -5.60
N PHE A 185 14.91 6.54 -6.17
CA PHE A 185 14.44 6.35 -7.54
C PHE A 185 15.57 6.54 -8.57
N ARG A 186 16.50 7.45 -8.29
CA ARG A 186 17.69 7.67 -9.12
C ARG A 186 18.64 6.47 -9.08
N SER A 187 18.77 5.77 -7.96
CA SER A 187 19.59 4.55 -7.88
C SER A 187 18.96 3.35 -8.59
N ILE A 188 17.63 3.32 -8.73
CA ILE A 188 16.89 2.28 -9.47
C ILE A 188 16.80 2.63 -10.98
N GLY A 189 17.40 3.73 -11.43
CA GLY A 189 17.42 4.13 -12.85
C GLY A 189 16.12 4.79 -13.33
N PHE A 190 15.18 5.11 -12.42
CA PHE A 190 14.02 5.91 -12.75
C PHE A 190 14.41 7.39 -12.79
N GLN A 191 14.84 7.86 -13.97
CA GLN A 191 14.96 9.29 -14.23
C GLN A 191 13.56 9.91 -14.26
N ARG A 192 13.31 10.84 -13.33
CA ARG A 192 12.12 11.69 -13.37
C ARG A 192 12.23 12.55 -14.64
N VAL A 193 11.39 12.28 -15.62
CA VAL A 193 11.23 13.11 -16.82
C VAL A 193 11.01 14.54 -16.36
N ALA A 194 11.89 15.45 -16.76
CA ALA A 194 11.76 16.86 -16.40
C ALA A 194 10.39 17.37 -16.86
N GLN A 195 9.78 18.29 -16.11
CA GLN A 195 8.42 18.74 -16.40
C GLN A 195 8.31 19.32 -17.83
N ASP A 196 9.37 19.98 -18.29
CA ASP A 196 9.47 20.50 -19.66
C ASP A 196 9.56 19.37 -20.70
N GLU A 197 10.30 18.31 -20.40
CA GLU A 197 10.39 17.14 -21.26
C GLU A 197 9.03 16.42 -21.35
N TYR A 198 8.32 16.29 -20.23
CA TYR A 198 6.96 15.74 -20.21
C TYR A 198 5.99 16.58 -21.04
N LEU A 199 6.03 17.90 -20.89
CA LEU A 199 5.22 18.82 -21.69
C LEU A 199 5.57 18.74 -23.18
N SER A 200 6.84 18.61 -23.54
CA SER A 200 7.24 18.44 -24.94
C SER A 200 6.75 17.11 -25.53
N ARG A 201 6.76 16.02 -24.75
CA ARG A 201 6.18 14.73 -25.16
C ARG A 201 4.67 14.84 -25.39
N LEU A 202 3.94 15.48 -24.48
CA LEU A 202 2.50 15.71 -24.65
C LEU A 202 2.18 16.58 -25.87
N LYS A 203 2.98 17.62 -26.14
CA LYS A 203 2.83 18.43 -27.36
C LYS A 203 3.04 17.60 -28.62
N ARG A 204 4.09 16.75 -28.65
CA ARG A 204 4.34 15.84 -29.77
C ARG A 204 3.21 14.84 -29.98
N GLU A 205 2.69 14.25 -28.91
CA GLU A 205 1.54 13.34 -28.99
C GLU A 205 0.30 14.06 -29.53
N ARG A 206 -0.02 15.25 -29.02
CA ARG A 206 -1.11 16.08 -29.54
C ARG A 206 -0.94 16.35 -31.03
N ASP A 207 0.25 16.76 -31.47
CA ASP A 207 0.51 17.09 -32.86
C ASP A 207 0.38 15.86 -33.77
N ALA A 208 0.84 14.70 -33.32
CA ALA A 208 0.66 13.43 -34.03
C ALA A 208 -0.83 13.06 -34.17
N TYR A 209 -1.64 13.27 -33.13
CA TYR A 209 -3.09 13.03 -33.20
C TYR A 209 -3.79 13.99 -34.15
N LEU A 210 -3.40 15.27 -34.17
CA LEU A 210 -3.97 16.26 -35.10
C LEU A 210 -3.71 15.90 -36.57
N VAL A 211 -2.51 15.43 -36.89
CA VAL A 211 -2.18 14.93 -38.24
C VAL A 211 -3.07 13.75 -38.61
N ARG A 212 -3.25 12.80 -37.69
CA ARG A 212 -4.09 11.62 -37.93
C ARG A 212 -5.56 11.96 -38.11
N ILE A 213 -6.08 12.96 -37.38
CA ILE A 213 -7.46 13.45 -37.54
C ILE A 213 -7.62 14.06 -38.93
N ALA A 214 -6.70 14.92 -39.38
CA ALA A 214 -6.77 15.54 -40.69
C ALA A 214 -6.72 14.51 -41.84
N GLU A 215 -5.91 13.45 -41.72
CA GLU A 215 -5.89 12.35 -42.69
C GLU A 215 -7.22 11.59 -42.75
N LEU A 216 -7.86 11.34 -41.60
CA LEU A 216 -9.14 10.66 -41.53
C LEU A 216 -10.28 11.52 -42.10
N GLU A 217 -10.26 12.84 -41.85
CA GLU A 217 -11.22 13.78 -42.43
C GLU A 217 -11.12 13.82 -43.96
N LYS A 218 -9.90 13.84 -44.51
CA LYS A 218 -9.68 13.80 -45.97
C LYS A 218 -10.21 12.50 -46.59
N ARG A 219 -9.97 11.35 -45.96
CA ARG A 219 -10.51 10.06 -46.45
C ARG A 219 -12.04 10.04 -46.45
N ALA A 220 -12.66 10.58 -45.39
CA ALA A 220 -14.10 10.66 -45.30
C ALA A 220 -14.72 11.57 -46.38
N GLU A 221 -14.04 12.65 -46.77
CA GLU A 221 -14.47 13.50 -47.89
C GLU A 221 -14.35 12.79 -49.25
N GLU A 222 -13.26 12.05 -49.48
CA GLU A 222 -13.06 11.28 -50.70
C GLU A 222 -14.09 10.15 -50.86
N GLU A 223 -14.47 9.49 -49.76
CA GLU A 223 -15.55 8.49 -49.75
C GLU A 223 -16.91 9.12 -50.06
N LYS A 224 -17.28 10.23 -49.41
CA LYS A 224 -18.52 10.97 -49.70
C LYS A 224 -18.62 11.43 -51.15
N ARG A 225 -17.50 11.83 -51.75
CA ARG A 225 -17.45 12.27 -53.16
C ARG A 225 -17.61 11.11 -54.15
N LYS A 226 -17.26 9.87 -53.78
CA LYS A 226 -17.47 8.68 -54.62
C LYS A 226 -18.90 8.15 -54.56
N GLU A 227 -19.62 8.46 -53.48
CA GLU A 227 -21.01 8.06 -53.28
C GLU A 227 -22.04 9.02 -53.92
N SER A 228 -21.63 10.25 -54.27
CA SER A 228 -22.46 11.27 -54.94
C SER A 228 -22.32 11.19 -56.46
#